data_AF-B4KVK4-F1
#
_entry.id   AF-B4KVK4-F1
#
_cell.length_a   1.000
_cell.length_b   1.000
_cell.length_c   1.000
_cell.angle_alpha   90.00
_cell.angle_beta   90.00
_cell.angle_gamma   90.00
#
_symmetry.space_group_name_H-M   'P 1'
#
loop_
_entity.id
_entity.type
_entity.pdbx_description
1 polymer ?
#
loop_
_entity_poly.entity_id
_entity_poly.type
_entity_poly.pdbx_seq_one_letter_code
_entity_poly.pdbx_strand_id
1 'polypeptide(L)'
;MIKNRAKPNPLMEPDYNVILMPIISAVLLSYNRPVSLDEIVDGVIQLLSSQREKHSSLVSSSLEVTSDSSYAHIVPAHRRKR
;
A
#
# COMPACT_ATOMS: atom_id res chain seq x y z
N MET A 1 21.58 -29.60 -29.16
CA MET A 1 21.24 -28.27 -28.60
C MET A 1 19.76 -28.25 -28.22
N ILE A 2 19.45 -28.52 -26.96
CA ILE A 2 18.08 -28.51 -26.44
C ILE A 2 17.72 -27.05 -26.14
N LYS A 3 16.73 -26.51 -26.85
CA LYS A 3 16.19 -25.17 -26.62
C LYS A 3 15.41 -25.18 -25.30
N ASN A 4 16.03 -24.68 -24.24
CA ASN A 4 15.34 -24.33 -23.00
C ASN A 4 14.45 -23.11 -23.27
N ARG A 5 13.24 -23.35 -23.79
CA ARG A 5 12.18 -22.34 -23.78
C ARG A 5 11.75 -22.17 -22.32
N ALA A 6 12.30 -21.16 -21.65
CA ALA A 6 11.71 -20.65 -20.41
C ALA A 6 10.23 -20.36 -20.71
N LYS A 7 9.33 -21.14 -20.10
CA LYS A 7 7.91 -20.82 -20.12
C LYS A 7 7.75 -19.48 -19.40
N PRO A 8 6.95 -18.54 -19.92
CA PRO A 8 6.61 -17.34 -19.16
C PRO A 8 5.99 -17.82 -17.84
N ASN A 9 6.57 -17.40 -16.71
CA ASN A 9 5.94 -17.59 -15.41
C ASN A 9 4.55 -16.96 -15.51
N PRO A 10 3.46 -17.72 -15.35
CA PRO A 10 2.16 -17.09 -15.18
C PRO A 10 2.31 -16.24 -13.92
N LEU A 11 2.24 -14.92 -14.09
CA LEU A 11 2.02 -14.01 -12.97
C LEU A 11 0.86 -14.63 -12.18
N MET A 12 1.13 -15.12 -10.96
CA MET A 12 0.11 -15.75 -10.13
C MET A 12 -0.98 -14.71 -9.95
N GLU A 13 -2.09 -14.92 -10.64
CA GLU A 13 -3.25 -14.06 -10.50
C GLU A 13 -3.67 -14.14 -9.02
N PRO A 14 -3.76 -13.00 -8.31
CA PRO A 14 -4.16 -13.03 -6.91
C PRO A 14 -5.54 -13.69 -6.82
N ASP A 15 -5.72 -14.61 -5.88
CA ASP A 15 -7.03 -15.19 -5.62
C ASP A 15 -7.95 -14.10 -5.07
N TYR A 16 -8.73 -13.51 -5.97
CA TYR A 16 -9.65 -12.43 -5.64
C TYR A 16 -10.69 -12.86 -4.60
N ASN A 17 -11.03 -14.16 -4.51
CA ASN A 17 -11.97 -14.63 -3.50
C ASN A 17 -11.36 -14.53 -2.10
N VAL A 18 -10.06 -14.84 -1.97
CA VAL A 18 -9.35 -14.71 -0.68
C VAL A 18 -9.32 -13.25 -0.21
N ILE A 19 -9.24 -12.30 -1.14
CA ILE A 19 -9.20 -10.86 -0.84
C ILE A 19 -10.60 -10.29 -0.58
N LEU A 20 -11.58 -10.63 -1.42
CA LEU A 20 -12.92 -10.05 -1.39
C LEU A 20 -13.81 -10.66 -0.31
N MET A 21 -13.66 -11.95 0.01
CA MET A 21 -14.54 -12.63 0.97
C MET A 21 -14.53 -12.01 2.37
N PRO A 22 -13.37 -11.64 2.97
CA PRO A 22 -13.36 -10.94 4.24
C PRO A 22 -14.09 -9.59 4.20
N ILE A 23 -13.95 -8.85 3.08
CA ILE A 23 -14.58 -7.55 2.89
C ILE A 23 -16.10 -7.69 2.78
N ILE A 24 -16.56 -8.61 1.92
CA ILE A 24 -17.98 -8.92 1.77
C ILE A 24 -18.58 -9.40 3.08
N SER A 25 -17.86 -10.25 3.83
CA SER A 25 -18.30 -10.76 5.14
C SER A 25 -18.42 -9.63 6.16
N ALA A 26 -17.47 -8.70 6.19
CA ALA A 26 -17.55 -7.53 7.08
C ALA A 26 -18.77 -6.64 6.76
N VAL A 27 -19.05 -6.42 5.47
CA VAL A 27 -20.24 -5.68 5.03
C VAL A 27 -21.50 -6.42 5.47
N LEU A 28 -21.63 -7.72 5.18
CA LEU A 28 -22.77 -8.52 5.60
C LEU A 28 -23.01 -8.51 7.12
N LEU A 29 -21.94 -8.65 7.92
CA LEU A 29 -22.01 -8.63 9.39
C LEU A 29 -22.37 -7.26 9.97
N SER A 30 -22.14 -6.18 9.23
CA SER A 30 -22.51 -4.83 9.66
C SER A 30 -24.02 -4.57 9.58
N TYR A 31 -24.75 -5.38 8.79
CA TYR A 31 -26.20 -5.32 8.71
C TYR A 31 -26.83 -6.30 9.70
N ASN A 32 -27.78 -5.81 10.50
CA ASN A 32 -28.60 -6.67 11.37
C ASN A 32 -29.84 -7.24 10.64
N ARG A 33 -29.79 -7.38 9.31
CA ARG A 33 -30.88 -7.89 8.49
C ARG A 33 -30.34 -8.56 7.21
N PRO A 34 -31.16 -9.34 6.50
CA PRO A 34 -30.82 -9.78 5.14
C PRO A 34 -30.55 -8.58 4.23
N VAL A 35 -29.53 -8.75 3.38
CA VAL A 35 -28.94 -7.69 2.55
C VAL A 35 -29.07 -8.09 1.09
N SER A 36 -29.45 -7.17 0.21
CA SER A 36 -29.48 -7.42 -1.23
C SER A 36 -28.06 -7.39 -1.82
N LEU A 37 -27.89 -7.92 -3.04
CA LEU A 37 -26.60 -7.85 -3.72
C LEU A 37 -26.14 -6.41 -3.95
N ASP A 38 -27.06 -5.52 -4.35
CA ASP A 38 -26.75 -4.11 -4.59
C ASP A 38 -26.28 -3.41 -3.32
N GLU A 39 -26.93 -3.69 -2.18
CA GLU A 39 -26.53 -3.16 -0.87
C GLU A 39 -25.15 -3.65 -0.45
N ILE A 40 -24.80 -4.90 -0.76
CA ILE A 40 -23.44 -5.44 -0.52
C ILE A 40 -22.43 -4.68 -1.38
N VAL A 41 -22.71 -4.50 -2.68
CA VAL A 41 -21.82 -3.80 -3.61
C VAL A 41 -21.58 -2.36 -3.14
N ASP A 42 -22.64 -1.65 -2.80
CA ASP A 42 -22.56 -0.27 -2.28
C ASP A 42 -21.74 -0.21 -0.98
N GLY A 43 -21.98 -1.14 -0.05
CA GLY A 43 -21.23 -1.24 1.20
C GLY A 43 -19.74 -1.49 0.97
N VAL A 44 -19.39 -2.38 0.03
CA VAL A 44 -17.98 -2.66 -0.33
C VAL A 44 -17.33 -1.43 -0.95
N ILE A 45 -17.99 -0.75 -1.89
CA ILE A 45 -17.47 0.46 -2.55
C ILE A 45 -17.24 1.57 -1.52
N GLN A 46 -18.19 1.80 -0.62
CA GLN A 46 -18.06 2.80 0.44
C GLN A 46 -16.89 2.49 1.38
N LEU A 47 -16.76 1.22 1.80
CA LEU A 47 -15.66 0.81 2.67
C LEU A 47 -14.30 1.03 2.00
N LEU A 48 -14.11 0.57 0.77
CA LEU A 48 -12.87 0.75 0.03
C LEU A 48 -12.55 2.23 -0.24
N SER A 49 -13.56 3.02 -0.60
CA SER A 49 -13.40 4.46 -0.83
C SER A 49 -12.96 5.19 0.44
N SER A 50 -13.57 4.85 1.58
CA SER A 50 -13.21 5.45 2.89
C SER A 50 -11.77 5.14 3.30
N GLN A 51 -11.28 3.93 3.02
CA GLN A 51 -9.89 3.58 3.32
C GLN A 51 -8.92 4.31 2.38
N ARG A 52 -9.26 4.42 1.09
CA ARG A 52 -8.46 5.19 0.13
C ARG A 52 -8.29 6.65 0.57
N GLU A 53 -9.37 7.29 1.02
CA GLU A 53 -9.33 8.67 1.49
C GLU A 53 -8.47 8.82 2.75
N LYS A 54 -8.62 7.93 3.74
CA LYS A 54 -7.79 7.91 4.96
C LYS A 54 -6.30 7.76 4.69
N HIS A 55 -5.93 6.98 3.68
CA HIS A 55 -4.52 6.82 3.31
C HIS A 55 -3.98 7.95 2.43
N SER A 56 -4.85 8.63 1.67
CA SER A 56 -4.45 9.77 0.84
C SER A 56 -4.09 11.02 1.67
N SER A 57 -4.71 11.21 2.84
CA SER A 57 -4.41 12.35 3.72
C SER A 57 -3.10 12.21 4.49
N LEU A 58 -2.63 10.98 4.75
CA LEU A 58 -1.37 10.71 5.45
C LEU A 58 -0.11 10.96 4.61
N VAL A 59 -0.23 11.10 3.28
CA VAL A 59 0.91 11.46 2.41
C VAL A 59 1.19 12.97 2.44
N SER A 60 0.36 13.77 3.13
CA SER A 60 0.56 15.20 3.30
C SER A 60 0.93 15.54 4.74
N SER A 61 2.16 15.22 5.14
CA SER A 61 2.76 15.86 6.32
C SER A 61 4.24 16.17 6.12
N SER A 62 4.48 17.48 6.08
CA SER A 62 5.74 18.22 6.26
C SER A 62 6.96 17.80 5.46
N LEU A 63 7.09 18.41 4.28
CA LEU A 63 8.40 18.89 3.84
C LEU A 63 8.71 20.15 4.64
N GLU A 64 9.06 20.00 5.93
CA GLU A 64 9.73 21.09 6.63
C GLU A 64 11.08 21.27 5.96
N VAL A 65 11.15 22.27 5.08
CA VAL A 65 12.39 22.85 4.59
C VAL A 65 13.09 23.41 5.83
N THR A 66 13.91 22.59 6.48
CA THR A 66 14.92 23.11 7.42
C THR A 66 15.98 23.77 6.56
N SER A 67 15.70 24.98 6.10
CA SER A 67 16.68 25.92 5.57
C SER A 67 17.56 26.39 6.72
N ASP A 68 18.42 25.50 7.22
CA ASP A 68 19.56 25.87 8.04
C ASP A 68 20.82 25.44 7.29
N SER A 69 21.49 26.42 6.67
CA SER A 69 22.69 26.21 5.85
C SER A 69 23.95 25.96 6.69
N SER A 70 23.83 25.32 7.85
CA SER A 70 24.94 25.17 8.78
C SER A 70 24.87 23.82 9.51
N TYR A 71 25.31 22.75 8.85
CA TYR A 71 25.78 21.59 9.61
C TYR A 71 26.94 20.86 8.92
N ALA A 72 28.11 21.11 9.49
CA ALA A 72 29.34 20.32 9.45
C ALA A 72 30.08 20.15 8.10
N HIS A 73 30.99 21.09 7.81
CA HIS A 73 32.16 20.78 6.97
C HIS A 73 33.04 19.75 7.70
N ILE A 74 33.04 18.51 7.24
CA ILE A 74 33.98 17.48 7.69
C ILE A 74 35.35 17.79 7.08
N VAL A 75 36.29 18.31 7.88
CA VAL A 75 37.69 18.45 7.48
C VAL A 75 38.40 17.11 7.73
N PRO A 76 39.07 16.50 6.73
CA PRO A 76 39.83 15.28 6.95
C PRO A 76 41.02 15.53 7.89
N ALA A 77 41.12 14.77 8.97
CA ALA A 77 42.25 14.83 9.89
C ALA A 77 43.55 14.38 9.19
N HIS A 78 44.54 15.27 9.16
CA HIS A 78 45.86 15.02 8.59
C HIS A 78 46.65 14.04 9.48
N ARG A 79 46.88 12.82 9.01
CA ARG A 79 47.65 11.79 9.73
C ARG A 79 49.15 12.15 9.67
N ARG A 80 49.74 12.61 10.78
CA ARG A 80 51.21 12.66 10.95
C ARG A 80 51.77 11.24 10.97
N LYS A 81 52.66 10.91 10.03
CA LYS A 81 53.46 9.69 10.05
C LYS A 81 54.66 9.88 10.98
N ARG A 82 54.89 8.89 11.85
CA ARG A 82 56.13 8.67 12.59
C ARG A 82 57.12 7.94 11.70
#